data_AF-A0A7X6WPE9-F1
#
_entry.id   AF-A0A7X6WPE9-F1
#
_cell.length_a   1.000
_cell.length_b   1.000
_cell.length_c   1.000
_cell.angle_alpha   90.00
_cell.angle_beta   90.00
_cell.angle_gamma   90.00
#
_symmetry.space_group_name_H-M   'P 1'
#
loop_
_entity.id
_entity.type
_entity.pdbx_description
1 polymer ?
#
loop_
_entity_poly.entity_id
_entity_poly.type
_entity_poly.pdbx_seq_one_letter_code
_entity_poly.pdbx_strand_id
1 'polypeptide(L)' 'VILVSLVSGLVGCFADSFLGATVQIQYQCQVCGKVTEKTEHCHKLSRPTRGWPWVNNDLVNLLSSLIGGGAAVLLVYL' A
#
# COMPACT_ATOMS: atom_id res chain seq x y z
N VAL A 1 25.62 -3.31 2.50
CA VAL A 1 24.31 -3.53 3.18
C VAL A 1 23.59 -2.21 3.46
N ILE A 2 24.12 -1.30 4.29
CA ILE A 2 23.42 -0.04 4.68
C ILE A 2 22.90 0.76 3.47
N LEU A 3 23.77 1.09 2.50
CA LEU A 3 23.37 1.87 1.32
C LEU A 3 22.31 1.14 0.49
N VAL A 4 22.50 -0.16 0.26
CA VAL A 4 21.55 -1.01 -0.48
C VAL A 4 20.19 -1.01 0.20
N SER A 5 20.15 -1.29 1.51
CA SER A 5 18.91 -1.30 2.31
C SER A 5 18.21 0.05 2.33
N LEU A 6 18.97 1.16 2.36
CA LEU A 6 18.40 2.50 2.30
C LEU A 6 17.72 2.78 0.96
N VAL A 7 18.43 2.55 -0.15
CA VAL A 7 17.90 2.83 -1.49
C VAL A 7 16.74 1.89 -1.81
N SER A 8 16.89 0.59 -1.55
CA SER A 8 15.84 -0.39 -1.80
C SER A 8 14.61 -0.19 -0.92
N GLY A 9 14.82 0.20 0.35
CA GLY A 9 13.76 0.56 1.28
C GLY A 9 12.98 1.80 0.81
N LEU A 10 13.68 2.84 0.35
CA LEU A 10 13.04 4.02 -0.23
C LEU A 10 12.20 3.67 -1.45
N VAL A 11 12.73 2.86 -2.37
CA VAL A 11 12.00 2.38 -3.55
C VAL A 11 10.73 1.62 -3.13
N GLY A 12 10.82 0.74 -2.14
CA GLY A 12 9.66 0.04 -1.57
C GLY A 12 8.62 0.99 -0.97
N CYS A 13 9.05 1.97 -0.17
CA CYS A 13 8.15 2.96 0.45
C CYS A 13 7.42 3.83 -0.59
N PHE A 14 8.10 4.23 -1.67
CA PHE A 14 7.46 4.98 -2.75
C PHE A 14 6.47 4.10 -3.53
N ALA A 15 6.83 2.85 -3.81
CA ALA A 15 5.92 1.90 -4.44
C ALA A 15 4.67 1.66 -3.59
N ASP A 16 4.84 1.51 -2.27
CA ASP A 16 3.75 1.35 -1.30
C ASP A 16 2.77 2.53 -1.36
N SER A 17 3.29 3.75 -1.20
CA SER A 17 2.47 4.97 -1.23
C SER A 17 1.77 5.15 -2.58
N PHE A 18 2.45 4.82 -3.69
CA PHE A 18 1.89 4.93 -5.03
C PHE A 18 0.76 3.92 -5.27
N LEU A 19 1.00 2.64 -4.96
CA LEU A 19 0.00 1.58 -5.10
C LEU A 19 -1.19 1.81 -4.16
N GLY A 20 -0.92 2.20 -2.91
CA GLY A 20 -1.93 2.53 -1.91
C GLY A 20 -2.83 3.71 -2.33
N ALA A 21 -2.27 4.71 -3.00
CA ALA A 21 -3.05 5.85 -3.48
C ALA A 21 -3.85 5.57 -4.76
N THR A 22 -3.38 4.64 -5.61
CA THR A 22 -3.90 4.44 -6.97
C THR A 22 -4.84 3.24 -7.10
N VAL A 23 -4.48 2.09 -6.53
CA VAL A 23 -5.17 0.81 -6.78
C VAL A 23 -5.80 0.19 -5.53
N GLN A 24 -5.33 0.53 -4.33
CA GLN A 24 -5.87 -0.01 -3.08
C GLN A 24 -7.32 0.38 -2.84
N ILE A 25 -8.14 -0.59 -2.43
CA ILE A 25 -9.51 -0.36 -1.99
C ILE A 25 -9.51 0.57 -0.77
N GLN A 26 -10.31 1.63 -0.87
CA GLN A 26 -10.58 2.54 0.23
C GLN A 26 -12.08 2.64 0.44
N TYR A 27 -12.46 2.81 1.69
CA TYR A 27 -13.82 2.99 2.12
C TYR A 27 -13.99 4.36 2.78
N GLN A 28 -15.22 4.86 2.82
CA GLN A 28 -15.57 6.05 3.55
C GLN A 28 -16.62 5.70 4.60
N CYS A 29 -16.36 6.12 5.84
CA CYS A 29 -17.32 6.01 6.91
C CYS A 29 -18.53 6.90 6.62
N GLN A 30 -19.73 6.32 6.66
CA GLN A 30 -20.98 7.04 6.43
C GLN A 30 -21.38 7.97 7.60
N VAL A 31 -20.71 7.86 8.76
CA VAL A 31 -21.03 8.63 9.97
C VAL A 31 -20.15 9.88 10.09
N CYS A 32 -18.82 9.72 10.05
CA CYS A 32 -17.87 10.83 10.23
C CYS A 32 -17.21 11.30 8.92
N GLY A 33 -17.47 10.64 7.79
CA GLY A 33 -16.90 10.98 6.49
C GLY A 33 -15.43 10.61 6.30
N LYS A 34 -14.78 10.00 7.30
CA LYS A 34 -13.36 9.60 7.24
C LYS A 34 -13.13 8.49 6.19
N VAL A 35 -12.07 8.65 5.40
CA VAL A 35 -11.56 7.59 4.51
C VAL A 35 -10.74 6.59 5.32
N THR A 36 -10.97 5.31 5.11
CA THR A 36 -10.35 4.20 5.85
C THR A 36 -10.28 2.95 4.99
N GLU A 37 -9.31 2.08 5.26
CA GLU A 37 -9.23 0.72 4.70
C GLU A 37 -10.25 -0.25 5.31
N LYS A 38 -10.89 0.12 6.42
CA LYS A 38 -11.80 -0.76 7.16
C LYS A 38 -13.19 -0.76 6.54
N THR A 39 -13.75 -1.96 6.38
CA THR A 39 -15.13 -2.18 5.93
C THR A 39 -16.16 -1.72 6.95
N GLU A 40 -15.76 -1.43 8.20
CA GLU A 40 -16.61 -0.88 9.25
C GLU A 40 -15.88 0.23 10.01
N HIS A 41 -16.59 1.32 10.30
CA HIS A 41 -16.12 2.42 11.13
C HIS A 41 -17.32 3.11 11.78
N CYS A 42 -17.19 3.58 13.03
CA CYS A 42 -18.30 4.15 13.81
C CYS A 42 -19.52 3.20 13.90
N HIS A 43 -19.28 1.88 14.03
CA HIS A 43 -20.33 0.86 14.16
C HIS A 43 -21.28 0.78 12.95
N LYS A 44 -20.83 1.22 11.77
CA LYS A 44 -21.55 1.11 10.50
C LYS A 44 -20.62 0.65 9.40
N LEU A 45 -21.18 -0.08 8.43
CA LEU A 45 -20.48 -0.48 7.22
C LEU A 45 -20.02 0.76 6.44
N SER A 46 -18.74 0.77 6.11
CA SER A 46 -18.12 1.79 5.27
C SER A 46 -18.47 1.55 3.80
N ARG A 47 -18.63 2.63 3.03
CA ARG A 47 -18.93 2.54 1.59
C ARG A 47 -17.63 2.54 0.78
N PRO A 48 -17.42 1.63 -0.18
CA PRO A 48 -16.25 1.68 -1.05
C PRO A 48 -16.27 2.97 -1.89
N THR A 49 -15.13 3.66 -1.97
CA THR A 49 -15.00 4.94 -2.69
C THR A 49 -14.08 4.88 -3.90
N ARG A 50 -12.99 4.10 -3.83
CA ARG A 50 -12.02 3.95 -4.92
C ARG A 50 -11.19 2.67 -4.75
N GLY A 51 -10.43 2.34 -5.79
CA GLY A 51 -9.56 1.17 -5.83
C GLY A 51 -10.30 -0.11 -6.23
N TRP A 52 -9.56 -1.20 -6.36
CA TRP A 52 -10.13 -2.48 -6.74
C TRP A 52 -10.49 -3.34 -5.52
N PRO A 53 -11.68 -3.96 -5.47
CA PRO A 53 -12.15 -4.70 -4.29
C PRO A 53 -11.23 -5.81 -3.79
N TRP A 54 -10.39 -6.37 -4.67
CA TRP A 54 -9.44 -7.43 -4.39
C TRP A 54 -8.03 -6.93 -4.07
N VAL A 55 -7.76 -5.62 -4.18
CA VAL A 55 -6.48 -5.00 -3.81
C VAL A 55 -6.61 -4.35 -2.44
N ASN A 56 -6.31 -5.11 -1.40
CA ASN A 56 -6.25 -4.62 -0.02
C ASN A 56 -4.84 -4.18 0.38
N ASN A 57 -4.69 -3.71 1.62
CA ASN A 57 -3.40 -3.27 2.16
C ASN A 57 -2.34 -4.38 2.14
N ASP A 58 -2.74 -5.63 2.39
CA ASP A 58 -1.81 -6.77 2.40
C ASP A 58 -1.21 -7.01 1.01
N LEU A 59 -2.01 -6.90 -0.05
CA LEU A 59 -1.51 -7.02 -1.42
C LEU A 59 -0.60 -5.85 -1.79
N VAL A 60 -0.93 -4.63 -1.37
CA VAL A 60 -0.06 -3.46 -1.56
C VAL A 60 1.29 -3.67 -0.88
N ASN A 61 1.29 -4.10 0.39
CA ASN A 61 2.50 -4.40 1.16
C ASN A 61 3.34 -5.51 0.52
N LEU A 62 2.69 -6.55 -0.01
CA LEU A 62 3.37 -7.64 -0.71
C LEU A 62 4.09 -7.11 -1.97
N LEU A 63 3.38 -6.35 -2.81
CA LEU A 63 3.94 -5.81 -4.04
C LEU A 63 5.05 -4.80 -3.77
N SER A 64 4.87 -3.89 -2.80
CA SER A 64 5.88 -2.90 -2.42
C SER A 64 7.13 -3.55 -1.84
N SER A 65 6.96 -4.62 -1.04
CA SER A 65 8.06 -5.44 -0.53
C SER A 65 8.81 -6.18 -1.63
N LEU A 66 8.10 -6.77 -2.61
CA LEU A 66 8.72 -7.44 -3.76
C LEU A 66 9.50 -6.44 -4.63
N ILE A 67 8.96 -5.25 -4.85
CA ILE A 67 9.64 -4.17 -5.58
C ILE A 67 10.90 -3.72 -4.85
N GLY A 68 10.81 -3.47 -3.54
CA GLY A 68 11.97 -3.12 -2.71
C GLY A 68 13.04 -4.23 -2.69
N GLY A 69 12.62 -5.48 -2.46
CA GLY A 69 13.53 -6.64 -2.50
C GLY A 69 14.19 -6.84 -3.87
N GLY A 70 13.42 -6.70 -4.96
CA GLY A 70 13.93 -6.75 -6.32
C GLY A 70 14.93 -5.64 -6.62
N ALA A 71 14.68 -4.41 -6.13
CA ALA A 71 15.63 -3.31 -6.24
C ALA A 71 16.92 -3.60 -5.46
N ALA A 72 16.85 -4.21 -4.27
CA ALA A 72 18.03 -4.62 -3.53
C ALA A 72 18.86 -5.67 -4.30
N VAL A 73 18.21 -6.68 -4.87
CA VAL A 73 18.87 -7.68 -5.73
C VAL A 73 19.53 -6.99 -6.92
N LEU A 74 18.79 -6.14 -7.64
CA LEU A 74 19.33 -5.42 -8.80
C LEU A 74 20.57 -4.58 -8.44
N LEU A 75 20.54 -3.84 -7.33
CA LEU A 75 21.65 -3.01 -6.86
C LEU A 75 22.88 -3.81 -6.41
N VAL A 76 22.71 -5.08 -6.04
CA VAL A 76 23.80 -5.95 -5.61
C VAL A 76 24.49 -6.63 -6.80
N TYR A 77 23.73 -6.93 -7.85
CA TYR A 77 24.19 -7.72 -8.99
C TYR A 77 24.45 -6.89 -10.26
N LEU A 78 24.08 -5.61 -10.29
CA LEU A 78 24.59 -4.61 -11.24
C LEU A 78 25.86 -3.96 -10.72
#